data_AF-A0A954Z252-F1
#
_entry.id   AF-A0A954Z252-F1
#
_cell.length_a   1.000
_cell.length_b   1.000
_cell.length_c   1.000
_cell.angle_alpha   90.00
_cell.angle_beta   90.00
_cell.angle_gamma   90.00
#
_symmetry.space_group_name_H-M   'P 1'
#
loop_
_entity.id
_entity.type
_entity.pdbx_description
1 polymer ?
#
loop_
_entity_poly.entity_id
_entity_poly.type
_entity_poly.pdbx_seq_one_letter_code
_entity_poly.pdbx_strand_id
1 'polypeptide(L)'
;AYDVAREVVVLFGGRDSSNLGDTWEWDGQAWTERLAPGPSPRRGHTMAYDMASSRTLLFGGHDGASYVNDTWAWDGNTWRQLMIPGPQPRSNHSMTYDTARSRIVVFGGYGVDGTLGDTWEYATASCLKGDVDNDATISIVVDVHSFSECLLTGATGAGSCTCADMDASGAVDGNDIQDFVLALID
;
A
#
# COMPACT_ATOMS: atom_id res chain seq x y z
N ALA A 1 -5.38 11.90 4.90
CA ALA A 1 -4.07 12.02 4.23
C ALA A 1 -4.22 12.89 2.98
N TYR A 2 -3.18 13.61 2.55
CA TYR A 2 -3.24 14.36 1.29
C TYR A 2 -2.66 13.51 0.16
N ASP A 3 -3.50 13.20 -0.82
CA ASP A 3 -3.14 12.52 -2.05
C ASP A 3 -2.65 13.57 -3.06
N VAL A 4 -1.33 13.67 -3.20
CA VAL A 4 -0.72 14.71 -4.02
C VAL A 4 -0.91 14.48 -5.53
N ALA A 5 -1.09 13.24 -5.99
CA ALA A 5 -1.28 12.97 -7.41
C ALA A 5 -2.66 13.39 -7.91
N ARG A 6 -3.67 13.33 -7.03
CA ARG A 6 -5.05 13.74 -7.33
C ARG A 6 -5.42 15.09 -6.73
N GLU A 7 -4.52 15.68 -5.97
CA GLU A 7 -4.68 16.95 -5.25
C GLU A 7 -5.87 16.97 -4.28
N VAL A 8 -6.20 15.82 -3.67
CA VAL A 8 -7.33 15.68 -2.74
C VAL A 8 -6.91 15.33 -1.32
N VAL A 9 -7.69 15.73 -0.32
CA VAL A 9 -7.57 15.17 1.03
C VAL A 9 -8.51 13.97 1.15
N VAL A 10 -7.94 12.81 1.46
CA VAL A 10 -8.68 11.58 1.75
C VAL A 10 -8.92 11.47 3.25
N LEU A 11 -10.17 11.25 3.64
CA LEU A 11 -10.62 10.98 5.00
C LEU A 11 -11.32 9.63 5.05
N PHE A 12 -11.09 8.87 6.11
CA PHE A 12 -11.79 7.62 6.38
C PHE A 12 -12.20 7.56 7.84
N GLY A 13 -13.40 7.05 8.10
CA GLY A 13 -13.90 6.68 9.42
C GLY A 13 -13.89 7.80 10.46
N GLY A 14 -13.54 7.46 11.70
CA GLY A 14 -13.66 8.35 12.84
C GLY A 14 -14.76 7.89 13.80
N ARG A 15 -15.34 8.83 14.56
CA ARG A 15 -16.35 8.50 15.57
C ARG A 15 -17.40 9.60 15.73
N ASP A 16 -18.65 9.18 15.70
CA ASP A 16 -19.82 9.95 16.12
C ASP A 16 -20.44 9.30 17.38
N SER A 17 -21.72 8.94 17.37
CA SER A 17 -22.32 7.98 18.30
C SER A 17 -21.66 6.58 18.25
N SER A 18 -21.09 6.21 17.11
CA SER A 18 -20.45 4.93 16.80
C SER A 18 -19.15 5.16 16.01
N ASN A 19 -18.39 4.09 15.76
CA ASN A 19 -17.28 4.21 14.82
C ASN A 19 -17.83 4.33 13.39
N LEU A 20 -17.24 5.20 12.59
CA LEU A 20 -17.59 5.41 11.18
C LEU A 20 -16.63 4.65 10.27
N GLY A 21 -17.08 4.29 9.07
CA GLY A 21 -16.30 3.60 8.02
C GLY A 21 -16.57 4.17 6.64
N ASP A 22 -17.02 5.41 6.58
CA ASP A 22 -17.22 6.18 5.35
C ASP A 22 -15.89 6.73 4.82
N THR A 23 -15.81 6.93 3.51
CA THR A 23 -14.67 7.54 2.83
C THR A 23 -15.10 8.86 2.23
N TRP A 24 -14.34 9.92 2.46
CA TRP A 24 -14.61 11.25 1.94
C TRP A 24 -13.36 11.81 1.26
N GLU A 25 -13.57 12.54 0.17
CA GLU A 25 -12.51 13.29 -0.51
C GLU A 25 -12.85 14.78 -0.58
N TRP A 26 -11.87 15.62 -0.28
CA TRP A 26 -11.95 17.07 -0.42
C TRP A 26 -11.04 17.52 -1.55
N ASP A 27 -11.62 18.22 -2.53
CA ASP A 27 -10.92 18.73 -3.72
C ASP A 27 -10.40 20.17 -3.59
N GLY A 28 -10.49 20.76 -2.39
CA GLY A 28 -10.21 22.18 -2.18
C GLY A 28 -11.46 23.06 -2.10
N GLN A 29 -12.62 22.56 -2.53
CA GLN A 29 -13.88 23.30 -2.59
C GLN A 29 -15.07 22.59 -1.96
N ALA A 30 -15.18 21.26 -2.14
CA ALA A 30 -16.30 20.46 -1.67
C ALA A 30 -15.86 19.09 -1.15
N TRP A 31 -16.57 18.60 -0.12
CA TRP A 31 -16.43 17.24 0.36
C TRP A 31 -17.37 16.35 -0.45
N THR A 32 -16.82 15.28 -1.01
CA THR A 32 -17.56 14.27 -1.76
C THR A 32 -17.39 12.91 -1.08
N GLU A 33 -18.50 12.27 -0.73
CA GLU A 33 -18.49 10.91 -0.20
C GLU A 33 -18.14 9.92 -1.33
N ARG A 34 -17.23 8.99 -1.04
CA ARG A 34 -16.82 7.91 -1.95
C ARG A 34 -17.44 6.60 -1.46
N LEU A 35 -18.41 6.10 -2.21
CA LEU A 35 -19.11 4.85 -1.90
C LEU A 35 -18.28 3.65 -2.39
N ALA A 36 -17.34 3.20 -1.57
CA ALA A 36 -16.50 2.04 -1.85
C ALA A 36 -16.51 1.07 -0.66
N PRO A 37 -16.71 -0.25 -0.88
CA PRO A 37 -16.44 -1.26 0.14
C PRO A 37 -14.99 -1.13 0.61
N GLY A 38 -14.73 -1.29 1.90
CA GLY A 38 -13.41 -1.04 2.45
C GLY A 38 -13.25 -1.52 3.88
N PRO A 39 -12.32 -0.92 4.65
CA PRO A 39 -12.05 -1.30 6.03
C PRO A 39 -13.31 -1.26 6.90
N SER A 40 -13.33 -2.04 7.98
CA SER A 40 -14.38 -1.92 9.00
C SER A 40 -14.41 -0.51 9.62
N PRO A 41 -15.57 -0.02 10.08
CA PRO A 41 -15.67 1.25 10.80
C PRO A 41 -14.71 1.32 11.99
N ARG A 42 -13.90 2.37 12.07
CA ARG A 42 -12.80 2.44 13.06
C ARG A 42 -12.36 3.87 13.35
N ARG A 43 -11.69 4.04 14.49
CA ARG A 43 -11.05 5.29 14.91
C ARG A 43 -9.59 5.07 15.30
N GLY A 44 -8.82 6.15 15.40
CA GLY A 44 -7.42 6.09 15.84
C GLY A 44 -6.51 5.29 14.89
N HIS A 45 -6.97 4.99 13.69
CA HIS A 45 -6.12 4.54 12.60
C HIS A 45 -5.31 5.75 12.08
N THR A 46 -4.30 5.49 11.27
CA THR A 46 -3.58 6.55 10.58
C THR A 46 -3.53 6.30 9.09
N MET A 47 -3.31 7.36 8.32
CA MET A 47 -3.21 7.31 6.88
C MET A 47 -2.06 8.16 6.37
N ALA A 48 -1.35 7.66 5.36
CA ALA A 48 -0.31 8.40 4.65
C ALA A 48 -0.38 8.10 3.16
N TYR A 49 -0.04 9.08 2.33
CA TYR A 49 0.06 8.90 0.89
C TYR A 49 1.42 8.31 0.55
N ASP A 50 1.43 7.11 -0.02
CA ASP A 50 2.61 6.45 -0.54
C ASP A 50 2.82 6.87 -2.00
N MET A 51 3.84 7.72 -2.23
CA MET A 51 4.16 8.18 -3.58
C MET A 51 4.71 7.08 -4.48
N ALA A 52 5.26 5.99 -3.92
CA ALA A 52 5.81 4.91 -4.72
C ALA A 52 4.71 4.05 -5.38
N SER A 53 3.61 3.78 -4.65
CA SER A 53 2.44 3.09 -5.22
C SER A 53 1.38 4.04 -5.80
N SER A 54 1.50 5.35 -5.57
CA SER A 54 0.43 6.31 -5.84
C SER A 54 -0.89 5.90 -5.18
N ARG A 55 -0.82 5.49 -3.91
CA ARG A 55 -1.98 5.06 -3.11
C ARG A 55 -1.97 5.74 -1.75
N THR A 56 -3.15 6.00 -1.22
CA THR A 56 -3.28 6.35 0.20
C THR A 56 -3.37 5.08 1.02
N LEU A 57 -2.43 4.87 1.93
CA LEU A 57 -2.47 3.74 2.85
C LEU A 57 -3.19 4.09 4.13
N LEU A 58 -3.90 3.12 4.70
CA LEU A 58 -4.50 3.13 6.03
C LEU A 58 -3.93 1.97 6.83
N PHE A 59 -3.54 2.22 8.09
CA PHE A 59 -3.09 1.16 8.99
C PHE A 59 -3.79 1.21 10.35
N GLY A 60 -4.18 0.02 10.82
CA GLY A 60 -4.62 -0.25 12.18
C GLY A 60 -5.87 0.51 12.61
N GLY A 61 -5.90 0.90 13.89
CA GLY A 61 -7.02 1.56 14.55
C GLY A 61 -7.74 0.66 15.56
N HIS A 62 -8.90 1.11 16.02
CA HIS A 62 -9.81 0.36 16.88
C HIS A 62 -11.19 0.31 16.24
N ASP A 63 -11.64 -0.89 15.85
CA ASP A 63 -12.88 -1.12 15.09
C ASP A 63 -14.15 -1.07 15.95
N GLY A 64 -13.99 -1.10 17.27
CA GLY A 64 -15.09 -1.07 18.23
C GLY A 64 -15.09 -2.29 19.13
N ALA A 65 -14.51 -3.40 18.65
CA ALA A 65 -14.28 -4.62 19.41
C ALA A 65 -12.81 -4.76 19.86
N SER A 66 -11.86 -4.45 18.97
CA SER A 66 -10.43 -4.64 19.22
C SER A 66 -9.54 -3.65 18.48
N TYR A 67 -8.27 -3.60 18.87
CA TYR A 67 -7.23 -3.06 18.01
C TYR A 67 -7.06 -3.96 16.79
N VAL A 68 -6.78 -3.35 15.63
CA VAL A 68 -6.55 -4.06 14.36
C VAL A 68 -5.17 -3.70 13.78
N ASN A 69 -4.63 -4.54 12.89
CA ASN A 69 -3.34 -4.36 12.21
C ASN A 69 -3.42 -4.63 10.70
N ASP A 70 -4.61 -4.61 10.12
CA ASP A 70 -4.78 -4.65 8.69
C ASP A 70 -4.24 -3.36 8.04
N THR A 71 -3.67 -3.53 6.84
CA THR A 71 -3.25 -2.43 5.98
C THR A 71 -4.18 -2.39 4.78
N TRP A 72 -4.66 -1.19 4.42
CA TRP A 72 -5.52 -0.97 3.27
C TRP A 72 -4.92 0.09 2.36
N ALA A 73 -5.10 -0.08 1.06
CA ALA A 73 -4.68 0.87 0.03
C ALA A 73 -5.90 1.43 -0.71
N TRP A 74 -5.93 2.75 -0.86
CA TRP A 74 -6.92 3.49 -1.62
C TRP A 74 -6.30 4.05 -2.90
N ASP A 75 -6.92 3.75 -4.05
CA ASP A 75 -6.49 4.21 -5.38
C ASP A 75 -7.26 5.43 -5.91
N GLY A 76 -8.23 5.94 -5.15
CA GLY A 76 -9.16 6.99 -5.57
C GLY A 76 -10.56 6.49 -5.95
N ASN A 77 -10.73 5.18 -6.13
CA ASN A 77 -11.98 4.54 -6.50
C ASN A 77 -12.31 3.34 -5.62
N THR A 78 -11.31 2.52 -5.27
CA THR A 78 -11.48 1.27 -4.54
C THR A 78 -10.48 1.12 -3.40
N TRP A 79 -10.94 0.46 -2.32
CA TRP A 79 -10.09 0.00 -1.24
C TRP A 79 -9.66 -1.44 -1.49
N ARG A 80 -8.38 -1.73 -1.31
CA ARG A 80 -7.84 -3.09 -1.30
C ARG A 80 -7.09 -3.36 -0.01
N GLN A 81 -7.40 -4.47 0.64
CA GLN A 81 -6.62 -4.94 1.79
C GLN A 81 -5.30 -5.51 1.29
N LEU A 82 -4.18 -5.04 1.87
CA LEU A 82 -2.86 -5.56 1.58
C LEU A 82 -2.54 -6.70 2.56
N MET A 83 -2.18 -7.86 2.04
CA MET A 83 -1.80 -9.04 2.82
C MET A 83 -0.29 -9.04 3.12
N ILE A 84 0.16 -8.04 3.87
CA ILE A 84 1.58 -7.82 4.18
C ILE A 84 1.88 -8.06 5.67
N PRO A 85 3.09 -8.55 6.01
CA PRO A 85 3.56 -8.54 7.38
C PRO A 85 3.60 -7.10 7.91
N GLY A 86 3.27 -6.92 9.18
CA GLY A 86 3.21 -5.60 9.77
C GLY A 86 3.30 -5.60 11.28
N PRO A 87 3.24 -4.42 11.88
CA PRO A 87 3.25 -4.28 13.32
C PRO A 87 2.08 -5.02 13.97
N GLN A 88 2.21 -5.32 15.27
CA GLN A 88 1.07 -5.77 16.09
C GLN A 88 -0.11 -4.75 16.07
N PRO A 89 -1.35 -5.21 16.33
CA PRO A 89 -2.55 -4.36 16.38
C PRO A 89 -2.38 -3.14 17.27
N ARG A 90 -2.75 -1.96 16.73
CA ARG A 90 -2.52 -0.69 17.43
C ARG A 90 -3.45 0.43 16.97
N SER A 91 -3.63 1.44 17.83
CA SER A 91 -4.33 2.70 17.52
C SER A 91 -3.59 3.91 18.06
N ASN A 92 -3.97 5.11 17.62
CA ASN A 92 -3.38 6.42 17.97
C ASN A 92 -1.85 6.45 17.81
N HIS A 93 -1.35 5.72 16.80
CA HIS A 93 0.04 5.77 16.38
C HIS A 93 0.24 6.96 15.41
N SER A 94 1.46 7.12 14.90
CA SER A 94 1.77 8.06 13.82
C SER A 94 2.22 7.29 12.57
N MET A 95 1.89 7.80 11.39
CA MET A 95 2.30 7.25 10.09
C MET A 95 2.64 8.39 9.13
N THR A 96 3.74 8.26 8.41
CA THR A 96 4.17 9.24 7.41
C THR A 96 4.90 8.57 6.26
N TYR A 97 5.10 9.29 5.15
CA TYR A 97 5.90 8.83 4.02
C TYR A 97 7.24 9.56 4.01
N ASP A 98 8.33 8.80 4.07
CA ASP A 98 9.69 9.27 3.85
C ASP A 98 9.99 9.30 2.35
N THR A 99 9.97 10.50 1.79
CA THR A 99 10.24 10.77 0.38
C THR A 99 11.69 10.47 -0.05
N ALA A 100 12.65 10.52 0.86
CA ALA A 100 14.06 10.30 0.54
C ALA A 100 14.39 8.81 0.43
N ARG A 101 13.62 7.96 1.12
CA ARG A 101 13.83 6.51 1.15
C ARG A 101 12.72 5.71 0.47
N SER A 102 11.66 6.39 0.02
CA SER A 102 10.44 5.79 -0.50
C SER A 102 9.89 4.73 0.46
N ARG A 103 9.64 5.14 1.71
CA ARG A 103 9.15 4.26 2.78
C ARG A 103 8.01 4.91 3.53
N ILE A 104 7.03 4.10 3.90
CA ILE A 104 6.07 4.45 4.93
C ILE A 104 6.70 4.15 6.29
N VAL A 105 6.63 5.10 7.21
CA VAL A 105 7.17 4.96 8.57
C VAL A 105 6.01 5.04 9.55
N VAL A 106 5.89 4.04 10.42
CA VAL A 106 4.91 3.96 11.51
C VAL A 106 5.65 4.01 12.85
N PHE A 107 5.14 4.79 13.80
CA PHE A 107 5.74 4.89 15.14
C PHE A 107 4.69 4.85 16.25
N GLY A 108 4.98 4.03 17.26
CA GLY A 108 4.31 4.03 18.55
C GLY A 108 2.83 3.64 18.52
N GLY A 109 2.03 4.32 19.35
CA GLY A 109 0.59 4.08 19.56
C GLY A 109 0.27 3.23 20.79
N TYR A 110 -0.97 2.75 20.86
CA TYR A 110 -1.45 1.84 21.90
C TYR A 110 -1.83 0.50 21.28
N GLY A 111 -1.21 -0.57 21.77
CA GLY A 111 -1.58 -1.95 21.47
C GLY A 111 -2.30 -2.62 22.63
N VAL A 112 -2.49 -3.94 22.52
CA VAL A 112 -3.13 -4.77 23.55
C VAL A 112 -2.38 -4.74 24.88
N ASP A 113 -1.06 -4.70 24.85
CA ASP A 113 -0.19 -4.73 26.04
C ASP A 113 0.19 -3.33 26.55
N GLY A 114 -0.43 -2.28 26.03
CA GLY A 114 -0.22 -0.90 26.45
C GLY A 114 0.47 -0.02 25.40
N THR A 115 1.28 0.92 25.87
CA THR A 115 1.93 1.91 24.99
C THR A 115 3.08 1.27 24.23
N LEU A 116 3.15 1.54 22.92
CA LEU A 116 4.18 1.05 22.02
C LEU A 116 5.15 2.18 21.70
N GLY A 117 6.44 1.84 21.61
CA GLY A 117 7.53 2.78 21.29
C GLY A 117 8.44 2.29 20.16
N ASP A 118 7.96 1.33 19.38
CA ASP A 118 8.64 0.75 18.23
C ASP A 118 8.40 1.57 16.95
N THR A 119 9.37 1.47 16.03
CA THR A 119 9.30 2.02 14.68
C THR A 119 9.21 0.87 13.69
N TRP A 120 8.29 1.00 12.73
CA TRP A 120 8.16 0.08 11.61
C TRP A 120 8.26 0.84 10.30
N GLU A 121 8.86 0.19 9.31
CA GLU A 121 8.94 0.73 7.96
C GLU A 121 8.29 -0.25 6.98
N TYR A 122 7.47 0.29 6.09
CA TYR A 122 6.94 -0.42 4.94
C TYR A 122 7.53 0.19 3.68
N ALA A 123 8.25 -0.63 2.93
CA ALA A 123 8.56 -0.34 1.55
C ALA A 123 7.46 -0.98 0.72
N THR A 124 6.80 -0.20 -0.14
CA THR A 124 6.37 -0.79 -1.40
C THR A 124 7.66 -1.27 -2.05
N ALA A 125 7.88 -2.58 -2.03
CA ALA A 125 8.78 -3.15 -3.01
C ALA A 125 8.24 -2.61 -4.32
N SER A 126 9.08 -1.92 -5.09
CA SER A 126 8.67 -1.40 -6.39
C SER A 126 8.09 -2.51 -7.27
N CYS A 127 8.33 -3.78 -6.89
CA CYS A 127 7.99 -5.02 -7.55
C CYS A 127 7.79 -6.10 -6.48
N LEU A 128 6.57 -6.65 -6.32
CA LEU A 128 6.44 -7.91 -5.61
C LEU A 128 7.13 -8.99 -6.47
N LYS A 129 7.76 -9.99 -5.82
CA LYS A 129 8.40 -11.06 -6.58
C LYS A 129 7.33 -11.78 -7.42
N GLY A 130 7.45 -11.75 -8.74
CA GLY A 130 6.46 -12.33 -9.66
C GLY A 130 5.35 -11.39 -10.14
N ASP A 131 5.26 -10.18 -9.59
CA ASP A 131 4.35 -9.11 -10.04
C ASP A 131 5.16 -8.13 -10.90
N VAL A 132 5.06 -8.32 -12.21
CA VAL A 132 5.89 -7.63 -13.19
C VAL A 132 5.17 -6.39 -13.71
N ASP A 133 3.85 -6.30 -13.62
CA ASP A 133 3.12 -5.08 -13.97
C ASP A 133 2.95 -4.09 -12.81
N ASN A 134 3.31 -4.53 -11.60
CA ASN A 134 3.26 -3.78 -10.34
C ASN A 134 1.83 -3.33 -10.00
N ASP A 135 0.82 -4.15 -10.33
CA ASP A 135 -0.55 -3.91 -9.94
C ASP A 135 -0.88 -4.44 -8.52
N ALA A 136 0.09 -5.10 -7.88
CA ALA A 136 0.01 -5.79 -6.59
C ALA A 136 -0.90 -7.02 -6.59
N THR A 137 -1.04 -7.68 -7.74
CA THR A 137 -1.55 -9.03 -7.92
C THR A 137 -0.54 -9.88 -8.69
N ILE A 138 -0.40 -11.15 -8.33
CA ILE A 138 0.39 -12.11 -9.10
C ILE A 138 -0.58 -12.92 -9.95
N SER A 139 -0.66 -12.57 -11.22
CA SER A 139 -1.47 -13.20 -12.25
C SER A 139 -0.57 -13.83 -13.30
N ILE A 140 -0.54 -15.17 -13.32
CA ILE A 140 0.27 -15.91 -14.30
C ILE A 140 0.00 -15.52 -15.75
N VAL A 141 -1.18 -15.00 -16.08
CA VAL A 141 -1.50 -14.57 -17.44
C VAL A 141 -0.96 -13.17 -17.72
N VAL A 142 -1.07 -12.27 -16.75
CA VAL A 142 -0.74 -10.85 -16.95
C VAL A 142 0.75 -10.63 -16.71
N ASP A 143 1.31 -11.15 -15.62
CA ASP A 143 2.71 -10.96 -15.27
C ASP A 143 3.68 -11.69 -16.20
N VAL A 144 3.32 -12.88 -16.69
CA VAL A 144 4.14 -13.58 -17.70
C VAL A 144 4.14 -12.81 -19.02
N HIS A 145 3.01 -12.20 -19.38
CA HIS A 145 2.94 -11.36 -20.57
C HIS A 145 3.81 -10.11 -20.40
N SER A 146 3.66 -9.38 -19.30
CA SER A 146 4.47 -8.22 -18.95
C SER A 146 5.97 -8.55 -18.91
N PHE A 147 6.35 -9.68 -18.30
CA PHE A 147 7.74 -10.14 -18.28
C PHE A 147 8.28 -10.41 -19.68
N SER A 148 7.50 -11.05 -20.55
CA SER A 148 7.91 -11.33 -21.93
C SER A 148 8.14 -10.05 -22.74
N GLU A 149 7.32 -9.02 -22.54
CA GLU A 149 7.49 -7.72 -23.20
C GLU A 149 8.76 -7.00 -22.72
N CYS A 150 9.02 -7.05 -21.41
CA CYS A 150 10.22 -6.45 -20.82
C CYS A 150 11.50 -7.15 -21.25
N LEU A 151 11.49 -8.49 -21.31
CA LEU A 151 12.63 -9.28 -21.80
C LEU A 151 12.94 -9.01 -23.28
N LEU A 152 11.91 -8.87 -24.13
CA LEU A 152 12.09 -8.59 -25.56
C LEU A 152 12.60 -7.17 -25.83
N THR A 153 12.28 -6.23 -24.96
CA THR A 153 12.67 -4.82 -25.11
C THR A 153 14.00 -4.50 -24.42
N GLY A 154 14.43 -5.32 -23.46
CA GLY A 154 15.65 -5.10 -22.66
C GLY A 154 15.61 -3.80 -21.86
N ALA A 155 14.40 -3.26 -21.62
CA ALA A 155 14.22 -1.93 -21.08
C ALA A 155 14.20 -1.96 -19.55
N THR A 156 15.18 -1.31 -18.94
CA THR A 156 15.08 -0.84 -17.55
C THR A 156 14.85 0.67 -17.55
N GLY A 157 13.87 1.13 -16.76
CA GLY A 157 13.72 2.56 -16.44
C GLY A 157 12.51 3.32 -17.00
N ALA A 158 11.48 2.67 -17.55
CA ALA A 158 10.17 3.31 -17.75
C ALA A 158 9.02 2.29 -17.73
N GLY A 159 8.06 2.46 -16.81
CA GLY A 159 6.85 1.63 -16.73
C GLY A 159 7.02 0.31 -15.97
N SER A 160 6.19 -0.69 -16.30
CA SER A 160 6.11 -2.01 -15.64
C SER A 160 7.45 -2.78 -15.59
N CYS A 161 8.37 -2.54 -16.52
CA CYS A 161 9.60 -3.33 -16.63
C CYS A 161 10.63 -3.13 -15.52
N THR A 162 10.44 -2.19 -14.60
CA THR A 162 11.28 -2.12 -13.39
C THR A 162 11.18 -3.38 -12.52
N CYS A 163 10.12 -4.17 -12.73
CA CYS A 163 9.82 -5.38 -11.97
C CYS A 163 10.17 -6.68 -12.63
N ALA A 164 10.60 -6.59 -13.89
CA ALA A 164 11.17 -7.71 -14.58
C ALA A 164 12.68 -7.89 -14.27
N ASP A 165 13.35 -6.86 -13.74
CA ASP A 165 14.74 -6.94 -13.27
C ASP A 165 14.76 -7.44 -11.80
N MET A 166 14.76 -8.76 -11.64
CA MET A 166 14.57 -9.44 -10.36
C MET A 166 15.87 -9.61 -9.58
N ASP A 167 17.00 -9.60 -10.27
CA ASP A 167 18.33 -9.63 -9.66
C ASP A 167 18.90 -8.22 -9.40
N ALA A 168 18.18 -7.18 -9.83
CA ALA A 168 18.55 -5.77 -9.71
C ALA A 168 19.89 -5.44 -10.40
N SER A 169 20.22 -6.15 -11.48
CA SER A 169 21.42 -5.94 -12.28
C SER A 169 21.35 -4.67 -13.15
N GLY A 170 20.16 -4.10 -13.32
CA GLY A 170 19.89 -3.00 -14.23
C GLY A 170 19.56 -3.44 -15.65
N ALA A 171 19.35 -4.74 -15.89
CA ALA A 171 18.91 -5.30 -17.16
C ALA A 171 17.80 -6.33 -16.93
N VAL A 172 16.89 -6.45 -17.90
CA VAL A 172 15.94 -7.58 -17.94
C VAL A 172 16.50 -8.59 -18.95
N ASP A 173 17.06 -9.69 -18.45
CA ASP A 173 17.77 -10.69 -19.26
C ASP A 173 17.46 -12.15 -18.86
N GLY A 174 18.28 -13.08 -19.35
CA GLY A 174 18.08 -14.51 -19.10
C GLY A 174 18.25 -14.94 -17.64
N ASN A 175 18.90 -14.14 -16.81
CA ASN A 175 19.08 -14.40 -15.39
C ASN A 175 17.78 -14.14 -14.62
N ASP A 176 17.01 -13.12 -15.03
CA ASP A 176 15.71 -12.80 -14.43
C ASP A 176 14.64 -13.85 -14.68
N ILE A 177 14.77 -14.64 -15.76
CA ILE A 177 13.83 -15.73 -16.09
C ILE A 177 13.77 -16.75 -14.96
N GLN A 178 14.93 -17.11 -14.38
CA GLN A 178 14.98 -18.11 -13.32
C GLN A 178 14.30 -17.59 -12.05
N ASP A 179 14.58 -16.34 -11.69
CA ASP A 179 13.97 -15.70 -10.52
C ASP A 179 12.46 -15.48 -10.69
N PHE A 180 12.01 -15.16 -11.90
CA PHE A 180 10.60 -15.04 -12.23
C PHE A 180 9.86 -16.38 -12.13
N VAL A 181 10.44 -17.46 -12.69
CA VAL A 181 9.85 -18.80 -12.56
C VAL A 181 9.79 -19.24 -11.10
N LEU A 182 10.83 -18.97 -10.31
CA LEU A 182 10.84 -19.26 -8.87
C LEU A 182 9.77 -18.46 -8.12
N ALA A 183 9.49 -17.24 -8.54
CA ALA A 183 8.47 -16.38 -7.92
C ALA A 183 7.03 -16.85 -8.17
N LEU A 184 6.78 -17.57 -9.28
CA LEU A 184 5.43 -18.06 -9.64
C LEU A 184 5.06 -19.39 -8.98
N ILE A 185 6.01 -20.07 -8.33
CA ILE A 185 5.84 -21.43 -7.78
C ILE A 185 5.87 -21.51 -6.25
N ASP A 186 6.12 -20.40 -5.55
CA ASP A 186 6.05 -20.24 -4.09
C ASP A 186 4.75 -19.54 -3.65
#